data_AF-A0A3L7U641-F1
#
_entry.id   AF-A0A3L7U641-F1
#
_cell.length_a   1.000
_cell.length_b   1.000
_cell.length_c   1.000
_cell.angle_alpha   90.00
_cell.angle_beta   90.00
_cell.angle_gamma   90.00
#
_symmetry.space_group_name_H-M   'P 1'
#
loop_
_entity.id
_entity.type
_entity.pdbx_description
1 polymer ?
#
loop_
_entity_poly.entity_id
_entity_poly.type
_entity_poly.pdbx_seq_one_letter_code
_entity_poly.pdbx_strand_id
1 'polypeptide(L)'
;MLTTAGVTIAVLLISSAVFAQSGKKDKDKDKEKDGPNSQQLEIRMTKAEEGLLKEYMEVAKEYLKKGDQEEALTVLKRVEHINPKMDGLKQEMDRIGEELMQENEAKVELDVSKGWGNPVCEVTEGKTFRLAATGEYKLIYSTTIPLTGLPTKDPALDHVSVGPFGALIGVVVTDGKPGDPFVVNAGLEHTPKKSGLLFLRVNVPAAAKCTGDIKLQLSGAITSVAKKR
;
A
#
# COMPACT_ATOMS: atom_id res chain seq x y z
N MET A 1 -14.47 45.43 16.11
CA MET A 1 -15.63 44.89 16.85
C MET A 1 -15.56 43.39 16.81
N LEU A 2 -15.18 42.75 17.92
CA LEU A 2 -15.48 41.35 18.24
C LEU A 2 -15.18 41.17 19.73
N THR A 3 -16.23 40.87 20.49
CA THR A 3 -16.25 40.69 21.94
C THR A 3 -15.97 39.23 22.29
N THR A 4 -15.02 39.01 23.21
CA THR A 4 -14.82 37.73 23.92
C THR A 4 -14.86 37.98 25.42
N ALA A 5 -15.86 37.42 26.10
CA ALA A 5 -15.89 37.18 27.55
C ALA A 5 -15.61 35.67 27.73
N GLY A 6 -14.79 35.17 28.65
CA GLY A 6 -14.42 35.67 29.97
C GLY A 6 -15.00 34.70 31.01
N VAL A 7 -14.14 34.14 31.88
CA VAL A 7 -14.31 33.99 33.34
C VAL A 7 -13.42 32.84 33.87
N THR A 8 -12.32 33.27 34.47
CA THR A 8 -11.51 32.61 35.51
C THR A 8 -12.14 32.82 36.88
N ILE A 9 -12.15 31.79 37.74
CA ILE A 9 -12.33 31.98 39.20
C ILE A 9 -11.32 31.10 39.94
N ALA A 10 -10.60 31.74 40.86
CA ALA A 10 -9.62 31.15 41.75
C ALA A 10 -9.89 31.63 43.19
N VAL A 11 -9.64 30.71 44.14
CA VAL A 11 -9.26 30.90 45.56
C VAL A 11 -10.33 31.40 46.55
N LEU A 12 -10.47 30.69 47.69
CA LEU A 12 -10.41 31.29 49.04
C LEU A 12 -10.21 30.22 50.15
N LEU A 13 -9.18 30.48 50.98
CA LEU A 13 -8.81 29.81 52.24
C LEU A 13 -9.40 30.61 53.42
N ILE A 14 -9.92 29.96 54.47
CA ILE A 14 -10.06 30.53 55.83
C ILE A 14 -9.86 29.41 56.90
N SER A 15 -9.16 29.75 57.98
CA SER A 15 -8.61 28.87 59.04
C SER A 15 -9.44 28.78 60.34
N SER A 16 -9.33 27.61 61.01
CA SER A 16 -9.23 27.28 62.45
C SER A 16 -10.18 27.82 63.55
N ALA A 17 -10.76 26.90 64.35
CA ALA A 17 -10.76 26.95 65.83
C ALA A 17 -11.07 25.57 66.47
N VAL A 18 -10.38 25.28 67.56
CA VAL A 18 -10.34 24.06 68.38
C VAL A 18 -11.49 24.03 69.41
N PHE A 19 -12.11 22.87 69.66
CA PHE A 19 -12.57 22.49 71.00
C PHE A 19 -12.52 20.96 71.18
N ALA A 20 -12.06 20.56 72.37
CA ALA A 20 -11.66 19.24 72.80
C ALA A 20 -12.81 18.30 73.20
N GLN A 21 -12.64 16.99 73.06
CA GLN A 21 -12.82 16.00 74.13
C GLN A 21 -12.42 14.58 73.69
N SER A 22 -11.70 13.90 74.57
CA SER A 22 -11.23 12.52 74.49
C SER A 22 -12.36 11.49 74.55
N GLY A 23 -12.29 10.42 73.75
CA GLY A 23 -13.03 9.19 74.05
C GLY A 23 -13.25 8.24 72.86
N LYS A 24 -12.72 7.02 73.02
CA LYS A 24 -13.08 5.77 72.32
C LYS A 24 -12.74 5.61 70.82
N LYS A 25 -11.56 5.01 70.64
CA LYS A 25 -11.24 3.87 69.76
C LYS A 25 -12.50 3.20 69.13
N ASP A 26 -12.85 3.61 67.92
CA ASP A 26 -13.61 2.77 66.99
C ASP A 26 -12.74 2.44 65.77
N LYS A 27 -12.78 1.17 65.44
CA LYS A 27 -11.85 0.46 64.58
C LYS A 27 -12.46 0.42 63.18
N ASP A 28 -12.41 1.54 62.46
CA ASP A 28 -12.77 1.56 61.04
C ASP A 28 -11.62 0.94 60.23
N LYS A 29 -11.71 -0.37 60.06
CA LYS A 29 -10.92 -1.13 59.08
C LYS A 29 -11.43 -0.73 57.69
N ASP A 30 -10.56 -0.06 56.97
CA ASP A 30 -10.34 -0.15 55.53
C ASP A 30 -11.59 -0.48 54.70
N LYS A 31 -12.16 0.56 54.10
CA LYS A 31 -12.88 0.42 52.82
C LYS A 31 -11.97 -0.36 51.87
N GLU A 32 -12.33 -1.62 51.62
CA GLU A 32 -11.88 -2.37 50.45
C GLU A 32 -11.94 -1.44 49.25
N LYS A 33 -10.78 -1.17 48.66
CA LYS A 33 -10.67 -0.67 47.30
C LYS A 33 -11.17 -1.80 46.40
N ASP A 34 -12.48 -1.89 46.25
CA ASP A 34 -13.16 -2.86 45.41
C ASP A 34 -13.08 -2.41 43.94
N GLY A 35 -11.84 -2.34 43.45
CA GLY A 35 -11.50 -2.15 42.06
C GLY A 35 -10.72 -3.38 41.58
N PRO A 36 -10.92 -3.83 40.33
CA PRO A 36 -10.23 -5.01 39.83
C PRO A 36 -8.71 -4.85 39.97
N ASN A 37 -8.05 -5.84 40.56
CA ASN A 37 -6.58 -5.90 40.70
C ASN A 37 -5.94 -5.87 39.29
N SER A 38 -4.81 -5.17 39.11
CA SER A 38 -4.09 -5.03 37.82
C SER A 38 -3.92 -6.36 37.08
N GLN A 39 -3.59 -7.44 37.81
CA GLN A 39 -3.47 -8.78 37.25
C GLN A 39 -4.79 -9.34 36.69
N GLN A 40 -5.93 -9.05 37.34
CA GLN A 40 -7.24 -9.44 36.84
C GLN A 40 -7.62 -8.66 35.58
N LEU A 41 -7.22 -7.39 35.49
CA LEU A 41 -7.40 -6.58 34.30
C LEU A 41 -6.55 -7.09 33.13
N GLU A 42 -5.28 -7.42 33.38
CA GLU A 42 -4.38 -8.04 32.40
C GLU A 42 -4.94 -9.36 31.89
N ILE A 43 -5.38 -10.26 32.78
CA ILE A 43 -5.99 -11.55 32.37
C ILE A 43 -7.25 -11.32 31.51
N ARG A 44 -8.09 -10.34 31.86
CA ARG A 44 -9.28 -10.00 31.06
C ARG A 44 -8.89 -9.45 29.69
N MET A 45 -7.85 -8.64 29.62
CA MET A 45 -7.34 -8.08 28.37
C MET A 45 -6.79 -9.18 27.47
N THR A 46 -5.93 -10.07 28.00
CA THR A 46 -5.39 -11.20 27.23
C THR A 46 -6.49 -12.12 26.72
N LYS A 47 -7.49 -12.45 27.54
CA LYS A 47 -8.63 -13.27 27.08
C LYS A 47 -9.45 -12.59 26.00
N ALA A 48 -9.64 -11.28 26.09
CA ALA A 48 -10.36 -10.50 25.08
C ALA A 48 -9.57 -10.47 23.76
N GLU A 49 -8.26 -10.28 23.83
CA GLU A 49 -7.37 -10.34 22.66
C GLU A 49 -7.36 -11.73 22.01
N GLU A 50 -7.22 -12.80 22.79
CA GLU A 50 -7.29 -14.18 22.29
C GLU A 50 -8.64 -14.49 21.61
N GLY A 51 -9.75 -14.05 22.22
CA GLY A 51 -11.08 -14.21 21.65
C GLY A 51 -11.24 -13.47 20.33
N LEU A 52 -10.80 -12.21 20.27
CA LEU A 52 -10.85 -11.38 19.07
C LEU A 52 -9.99 -11.95 17.93
N LEU A 53 -8.76 -12.38 18.26
CA LEU A 53 -7.86 -13.00 17.30
C LEU A 53 -8.47 -14.29 16.72
N LYS A 54 -9.10 -15.12 17.56
CA LYS A 54 -9.78 -16.33 17.12
C LYS A 54 -10.93 -16.01 16.15
N GLU A 55 -11.75 -15.01 16.47
CA GLU A 55 -12.85 -14.57 15.62
C GLU A 55 -12.35 -14.08 14.27
N TYR A 56 -11.31 -13.23 14.24
CA TYR A 56 -10.71 -12.80 12.97
C TYR A 56 -10.16 -13.96 12.14
N MET A 57 -9.50 -14.92 12.76
CA MET A 57 -9.00 -16.10 12.05
C MET A 57 -10.12 -16.98 11.50
N GLU A 58 -11.26 -17.08 12.19
CA GLU A 58 -12.44 -17.78 11.68
C GLU A 58 -13.05 -17.04 10.48
N VAL A 59 -13.21 -15.71 10.57
CA VAL A 59 -13.70 -14.87 9.47
C VAL A 59 -12.78 -14.97 8.24
N ALA A 60 -11.47 -14.89 8.42
CA ALA A 60 -10.51 -15.04 7.32
C ALA A 60 -10.66 -16.41 6.61
N LYS A 61 -10.84 -17.49 7.38
CA LYS A 61 -11.09 -18.84 6.83
C LYS A 61 -12.41 -18.92 6.05
N GLU A 62 -13.44 -18.21 6.49
CA GLU A 62 -14.71 -18.17 5.74
C GLU A 62 -14.57 -17.46 4.39
N TYR A 63 -13.82 -16.37 4.34
CA TYR A 63 -13.49 -15.70 3.07
C TYR A 63 -12.70 -16.62 2.14
N LEU A 64 -11.67 -17.31 2.65
CA LEU A 64 -10.93 -18.31 1.87
C LEU A 64 -11.82 -19.44 1.34
N LYS A 65 -12.75 -19.96 2.16
CA LYS A 65 -13.72 -20.99 1.72
C LYS A 65 -14.66 -20.49 0.62
N LYS A 66 -14.93 -19.19 0.59
CA LYS A 66 -15.73 -18.54 -0.46
C LYS A 66 -14.91 -18.20 -1.71
N GLY A 67 -13.60 -18.41 -1.69
CA GLY A 67 -12.68 -18.01 -2.75
C GLY A 67 -12.33 -16.53 -2.74
N ASP A 68 -12.70 -15.79 -1.69
CA ASP A 68 -12.43 -14.36 -1.57
C ASP A 68 -11.09 -14.13 -0.84
N GLN A 69 -10.02 -14.35 -1.59
CA GLN A 69 -8.65 -14.24 -1.08
C GLN A 69 -8.26 -12.81 -0.68
N GLU A 70 -8.82 -11.79 -1.34
CA GLU A 70 -8.52 -10.39 -1.02
C GLU A 70 -9.10 -9.96 0.33
N GLU A 71 -10.36 -10.32 0.61
CA GLU A 71 -10.96 -10.05 1.92
C GLU A 71 -10.32 -10.88 3.02
N ALA A 72 -9.96 -12.14 2.73
CA ALA A 72 -9.18 -12.96 3.67
C ALA A 72 -7.87 -12.28 4.07
N LEU A 73 -7.10 -11.76 3.09
CA LEU A 73 -5.85 -11.06 3.36
C LEU A 73 -6.09 -9.76 4.16
N THR A 74 -7.19 -9.05 3.89
CA THR A 74 -7.58 -7.84 4.63
C THR A 74 -7.84 -8.14 6.10
N VAL A 75 -8.50 -9.26 6.41
CA VAL A 75 -8.74 -9.70 7.79
C VAL A 75 -7.43 -10.13 8.45
N LEU A 76 -6.57 -10.89 7.77
CA LEU A 76 -5.27 -11.33 8.30
C LEU A 76 -4.33 -10.16 8.61
N LYS A 77 -4.35 -9.08 7.81
CA LYS A 77 -3.61 -7.84 8.12
C LYS A 77 -4.08 -7.18 9.44
N ARG A 78 -5.35 -7.34 9.81
CA ARG A 78 -5.84 -6.86 11.13
C ARG A 78 -5.31 -7.74 12.27
N VAL A 79 -5.25 -9.06 12.05
CA VAL A 79 -4.61 -9.99 12.99
C VAL A 79 -3.14 -9.63 13.19
N GLU A 80 -2.42 -9.33 12.11
CA GLU A 80 -1.01 -8.91 12.16
C GLU A 80 -0.82 -7.64 12.99
N HIS A 81 -1.74 -6.67 12.87
CA HIS A 81 -1.68 -5.43 13.65
C HIS A 81 -1.85 -5.67 15.16
N ILE A 82 -2.65 -6.66 15.55
CA ILE A 82 -2.90 -7.01 16.96
C ILE A 82 -1.76 -7.90 17.49
N ASN A 83 -1.35 -8.92 16.73
CA ASN A 83 -0.28 -9.84 17.10
C ASN A 83 0.66 -10.13 15.91
N PRO A 84 1.70 -9.30 15.70
CA PRO A 84 2.65 -9.46 14.59
C PRO A 84 3.51 -10.73 14.67
N LYS A 85 3.55 -11.38 15.84
CA LYS A 85 4.38 -12.57 16.11
C LYS A 85 3.56 -13.86 16.12
N MET A 86 2.31 -13.82 15.64
CA MET A 86 1.50 -15.03 15.53
C MET A 86 2.16 -16.03 14.56
N ASP A 87 2.43 -17.23 15.06
CA ASP A 87 3.06 -18.29 14.28
C ASP A 87 2.22 -18.64 13.05
N GLY A 88 2.87 -18.76 11.89
CA GLY A 88 2.24 -19.13 10.63
C GLY A 88 1.42 -18.03 9.95
N LEU A 89 1.11 -16.91 10.62
CA LEU A 89 0.29 -15.82 10.04
C LEU A 89 0.93 -15.24 8.78
N LYS A 90 2.21 -14.88 8.86
CA LYS A 90 2.94 -14.32 7.73
C LYS A 90 3.03 -15.30 6.55
N GLN A 91 3.29 -16.58 6.85
CA GLN A 91 3.35 -17.63 5.82
C GLN A 91 2.02 -17.79 5.09
N GLU A 92 0.90 -17.74 5.82
CA GLU A 92 -0.44 -17.81 5.21
C GLU A 92 -0.76 -16.57 4.38
N MET A 93 -0.40 -15.37 4.86
CA MET A 93 -0.54 -14.13 4.09
C MET A 93 0.31 -14.15 2.82
N ASP A 94 1.56 -14.62 2.90
CA ASP A 94 2.46 -14.76 1.75
C ASP A 94 1.92 -15.80 0.75
N ARG A 95 1.35 -16.92 1.23
CA ARG A 95 0.71 -17.95 0.40
C ARG A 95 -0.46 -17.37 -0.39
N ILE A 96 -1.40 -16.70 0.30
CA ILE A 96 -2.57 -16.05 -0.33
C ILE A 96 -2.11 -14.96 -1.31
N GLY A 97 -1.10 -14.18 -0.92
CA GLY A 97 -0.51 -13.16 -1.78
C GLY A 97 0.04 -13.75 -3.07
N GLU A 98 0.81 -14.84 -2.99
CA GLU A 98 1.36 -15.51 -4.18
C GLU A 98 0.26 -16.14 -5.05
N GLU A 99 -0.80 -16.69 -4.46
CA GLU A 99 -1.97 -17.19 -5.19
C GLU A 99 -2.65 -16.05 -5.99
N LEU A 100 -2.93 -14.92 -5.34
CA LEU A 100 -3.47 -13.72 -6.02
C LEU A 100 -2.54 -13.20 -7.12
N MET A 101 -1.22 -13.36 -6.97
CA MET A 101 -0.23 -12.97 -7.98
C MET A 101 -0.21 -13.90 -9.21
N GLN A 102 -0.67 -15.13 -9.06
CA GLN A 102 -0.85 -16.09 -10.14
C GLN A 102 -2.22 -15.96 -10.80
N GLU A 103 -3.19 -15.38 -10.10
CA GLU A 103 -4.47 -14.98 -10.66
C GLU A 103 -4.30 -13.78 -11.62
N ASN A 104 -5.20 -13.70 -12.61
CA ASN A 104 -5.25 -12.63 -13.63
C ASN A 104 -4.00 -12.53 -14.53
N GLU A 105 -3.62 -13.64 -15.17
CA GLU A 105 -2.58 -13.61 -16.19
C GLU A 105 -3.08 -12.94 -17.49
N ALA A 106 -2.33 -11.94 -17.97
CA ALA A 106 -2.56 -11.28 -19.24
C ALA A 106 -1.32 -11.35 -20.14
N LYS A 107 -1.51 -11.84 -21.37
CA LYS A 107 -0.48 -11.84 -22.42
C LYS A 107 -0.79 -10.74 -23.41
N VAL A 108 0.11 -9.77 -23.54
CA VAL A 108 -0.06 -8.58 -24.38
C VAL A 108 1.15 -8.43 -25.28
N GLU A 109 0.94 -8.04 -26.53
CA GLU A 109 2.01 -7.64 -27.43
C GLU A 109 2.09 -6.11 -27.48
N LEU A 110 3.28 -5.60 -27.19
CA LEU A 110 3.60 -4.18 -27.23
C LEU A 110 4.33 -3.86 -28.53
N ASP A 111 3.64 -3.14 -29.40
CA ASP A 111 4.21 -2.54 -30.60
C ASP A 111 5.05 -1.31 -30.22
N VAL A 112 6.38 -1.45 -30.28
CA VAL A 112 7.30 -0.40 -29.81
C VAL A 112 7.31 0.84 -30.71
N SER A 113 6.69 0.78 -31.90
CA SER A 113 6.59 1.94 -32.80
C SER A 113 5.58 2.98 -32.33
N LYS A 114 4.67 2.60 -31.42
CA LYS A 114 3.56 3.44 -30.96
C LYS A 114 3.89 4.31 -29.75
N GLY A 115 5.06 4.15 -29.12
CA GLY A 115 5.42 4.88 -27.90
C GLY A 115 4.37 4.68 -26.79
N TRP A 116 3.84 5.76 -26.23
CA TRP A 116 2.80 5.75 -25.18
C TRP A 116 1.37 5.48 -25.71
N GLY A 117 1.22 4.97 -26.94
CA GLY A 117 -0.05 5.02 -27.67
C GLY A 117 -1.24 4.32 -27.01
N ASN A 118 -1.05 3.18 -26.33
CA ASN A 118 -2.15 2.45 -25.69
C ASN A 118 -1.78 2.00 -24.27
N PRO A 119 -2.73 2.04 -23.33
CA PRO A 119 -2.54 1.43 -22.03
C PRO A 119 -2.48 -0.10 -22.18
N VAL A 120 -1.66 -0.73 -21.35
CA VAL A 120 -1.45 -2.18 -21.32
C VAL A 120 -2.49 -2.85 -20.42
N CYS A 121 -2.70 -2.31 -19.23
CA CYS A 121 -3.68 -2.78 -18.25
C CYS A 121 -4.06 -1.63 -17.30
N GLU A 122 -5.09 -1.84 -16.49
CA GLU A 122 -5.34 -1.05 -15.29
C GLU A 122 -4.64 -1.70 -14.10
N VAL A 123 -4.13 -0.88 -13.18
CA VAL A 123 -3.47 -1.33 -11.95
C VAL A 123 -4.13 -0.68 -10.74
N THR A 124 -4.08 -1.36 -9.60
CA THR A 124 -4.74 -0.92 -8.36
C THR A 124 -3.73 -0.41 -7.34
N GLU A 125 -4.06 0.70 -6.67
CA GLU A 125 -3.27 1.27 -5.58
C GLU A 125 -2.95 0.24 -4.49
N GLY A 126 -1.68 0.18 -4.09
CA GLY A 126 -1.22 -0.66 -3.00
C GLY A 126 -1.24 -2.17 -3.30
N LYS A 127 -1.70 -2.59 -4.49
CA LYS A 127 -1.70 -3.99 -4.90
C LYS A 127 -0.60 -4.28 -5.91
N THR A 128 0.19 -5.30 -5.65
CA THR A 128 1.35 -5.65 -6.47
C THR A 128 0.93 -6.34 -7.77
N PHE A 129 1.68 -6.08 -8.84
CA PHE A 129 1.62 -6.84 -10.08
C PHE A 129 3.03 -7.21 -10.55
N ARG A 130 3.11 -8.28 -11.33
CA ARG A 130 4.33 -8.72 -12.01
C ARG A 130 4.22 -8.47 -13.50
N LEU A 131 5.32 -8.08 -14.11
CA LEU A 131 5.47 -7.89 -15.54
C LEU A 131 6.75 -8.56 -15.98
N ALA A 132 6.66 -9.48 -16.93
CA ALA A 132 7.80 -10.04 -17.64
C ALA A 132 7.73 -9.61 -19.12
N ALA A 133 8.86 -9.14 -19.65
CA ALA A 133 8.99 -8.68 -21.02
C ALA A 133 10.03 -9.52 -21.76
N THR A 134 9.67 -10.03 -22.92
CA THR A 134 10.54 -10.86 -23.76
C THR A 134 10.49 -10.41 -25.21
N GLY A 135 11.63 -10.44 -25.88
CA GLY A 135 11.76 -10.07 -27.28
C GLY A 135 12.89 -9.08 -27.51
N GLU A 136 13.12 -8.79 -28.78
CA GLU A 136 14.10 -7.84 -29.26
C GLU A 136 13.42 -6.91 -30.25
N TYR A 137 13.90 -5.67 -30.31
CA TYR A 137 13.39 -4.69 -31.25
C TYR A 137 14.56 -3.93 -31.89
N LYS A 138 14.30 -3.33 -33.04
CA LYS A 138 15.29 -2.51 -33.75
C LYS A 138 15.08 -1.04 -33.39
N LEU A 139 16.19 -0.35 -33.12
CA LEU A 139 16.23 1.06 -32.81
C LEU A 139 17.07 1.81 -33.84
N ILE A 140 16.51 2.88 -34.41
CA ILE A 140 17.22 3.81 -35.28
C ILE A 140 17.08 5.20 -34.67
N TYR A 141 18.22 5.82 -34.32
CA TYR A 141 18.26 7.17 -33.83
C TYR A 141 19.38 7.94 -34.52
N SER A 142 19.02 8.95 -35.31
CA SER A 142 19.95 9.74 -36.11
C SER A 142 19.70 11.21 -35.85
N THR A 143 20.52 11.82 -34.99
CA THR A 143 20.47 13.25 -34.68
C THR A 143 21.84 13.77 -34.28
N THR A 144 22.00 15.09 -34.26
CA THR A 144 23.15 15.75 -33.65
C THR A 144 22.99 15.77 -32.13
N ILE A 145 23.96 15.20 -31.41
CA ILE A 145 23.98 15.19 -29.95
C ILE A 145 24.89 16.34 -29.48
N PRO A 146 24.38 17.29 -28.66
CA PRO A 146 25.22 18.35 -28.11
C PRO A 146 26.20 17.79 -27.07
N LEU A 147 27.25 18.55 -26.73
CA LEU A 147 28.23 18.15 -25.70
C LEU A 147 27.61 17.96 -24.30
N THR A 148 26.43 18.52 -24.07
CA THR A 148 25.63 18.34 -22.85
C THR A 148 24.87 17.01 -22.81
N GLY A 149 24.92 16.21 -23.88
CA GLY A 149 24.19 14.95 -24.00
C GLY A 149 22.72 15.14 -24.39
N LEU A 150 21.97 14.04 -24.34
CA LEU A 150 20.54 14.02 -24.66
C LEU A 150 19.71 14.65 -23.53
N PRO A 151 18.61 15.36 -23.84
CA PRO A 151 17.70 15.87 -22.82
C PRO A 151 17.02 14.71 -22.08
N THR A 152 16.81 14.87 -20.76
CA THR A 152 16.20 13.85 -19.88
C THR A 152 14.98 14.36 -19.10
N LYS A 153 14.42 15.52 -19.46
CA LYS A 153 13.53 16.26 -18.56
C LYS A 153 12.07 15.87 -18.71
N ASP A 154 11.64 15.57 -19.94
CA ASP A 154 10.24 15.27 -20.24
C ASP A 154 10.02 13.78 -20.54
N PRO A 155 9.40 13.00 -19.65
CA PRO A 155 9.08 11.60 -19.91
C PRO A 155 8.17 11.33 -21.11
N ALA A 156 7.49 12.34 -21.65
CA ALA A 156 6.68 12.19 -22.87
C ALA A 156 7.52 12.29 -24.15
N LEU A 157 8.58 13.11 -24.16
CA LEU A 157 9.33 13.48 -25.36
C LEU A 157 10.78 13.01 -25.35
N ASP A 158 11.38 12.93 -24.17
CA ASP A 158 12.78 12.63 -23.95
C ASP A 158 12.99 11.16 -23.55
N HIS A 159 14.23 10.70 -23.54
CA HIS A 159 14.57 9.57 -22.69
C HIS A 159 14.56 10.01 -21.22
N VAL A 160 14.29 9.10 -20.30
CA VAL A 160 14.30 9.36 -18.86
C VAL A 160 15.54 8.76 -18.22
N SER A 161 16.08 9.44 -17.22
CA SER A 161 17.32 9.04 -16.52
C SER A 161 17.12 7.84 -15.57
N VAL A 162 15.88 7.45 -15.30
CA VAL A 162 15.57 6.34 -14.38
C VAL A 162 16.08 4.99 -14.91
N GLY A 163 16.29 4.86 -16.22
CA GLY A 163 16.78 3.63 -16.83
C GLY A 163 17.71 3.83 -18.03
N PRO A 164 18.36 2.76 -18.50
CA PRO A 164 19.21 2.81 -19.67
C PRO A 164 18.46 3.27 -20.93
N PHE A 165 19.19 3.87 -21.86
CA PHE A 165 18.67 4.18 -23.20
C PHE A 165 18.29 2.88 -23.92
N GLY A 166 17.07 2.82 -24.44
CA GLY A 166 16.50 1.61 -25.05
C GLY A 166 15.90 0.58 -24.07
N ALA A 167 15.95 0.82 -22.76
CA ALA A 167 15.25 -0.05 -21.82
C ALA A 167 13.73 0.11 -21.91
N LEU A 168 12.97 -0.93 -21.57
CA LEU A 168 11.52 -0.81 -21.38
C LEU A 168 11.23 -0.06 -20.09
N ILE A 169 10.39 0.97 -20.16
CA ILE A 169 9.93 1.78 -19.03
C ILE A 169 8.42 1.79 -18.95
N GLY A 170 7.90 2.02 -17.75
CA GLY A 170 6.48 2.16 -17.48
C GLY A 170 6.15 3.45 -16.76
N VAL A 171 4.92 3.91 -16.95
CA VAL A 171 4.30 5.01 -16.20
C VAL A 171 2.86 4.59 -15.88
N VAL A 172 2.43 4.86 -14.65
CA VAL A 172 1.01 4.76 -14.27
C VAL A 172 0.39 6.14 -14.42
N VAL A 173 -0.68 6.25 -15.23
CA VAL A 173 -1.43 7.48 -15.43
C VAL A 173 -2.70 7.44 -14.57
N THR A 174 -2.82 8.39 -13.66
CA THR A 174 -3.98 8.56 -12.76
C THR A 174 -4.66 9.88 -13.08
N ASP A 175 -5.98 9.87 -13.34
CA ASP A 175 -6.76 11.06 -13.68
C ASP A 175 -6.16 11.89 -14.83
N GLY A 176 -5.59 11.20 -15.84
CA GLY A 176 -4.93 11.82 -16.98
C GLY A 176 -3.53 12.41 -16.69
N LYS A 177 -3.01 12.27 -15.46
CA LYS A 177 -1.68 12.75 -15.08
C LYS A 177 -0.68 11.59 -15.01
N PRO A 178 0.46 11.67 -15.72
CA PRO A 178 1.51 10.66 -15.60
C PRO A 178 2.16 10.72 -14.21
N GLY A 179 2.31 9.56 -13.58
CA GLY A 179 3.15 9.39 -12.39
C GLY A 179 4.64 9.31 -12.73
N ASP A 180 5.44 8.95 -11.73
CA ASP A 180 6.89 8.78 -11.90
C ASP A 180 7.19 7.59 -12.81
N PRO A 181 8.07 7.74 -13.82
CA PRO A 181 8.49 6.63 -14.66
C PRO A 181 9.35 5.64 -13.86
N PHE A 182 9.21 4.36 -14.18
CA PHE A 182 10.00 3.28 -13.59
C PHE A 182 10.53 2.34 -14.67
N VAL A 183 11.62 1.65 -14.37
CA VAL A 183 12.27 0.73 -15.31
C VAL A 183 11.66 -0.66 -15.17
N VAL A 184 11.29 -1.25 -16.30
CA VAL A 184 10.75 -2.60 -16.37
C VAL A 184 11.83 -3.62 -16.77
N ASN A 185 12.77 -3.24 -17.65
CA ASN A 185 13.76 -4.17 -18.21
C ASN A 185 13.09 -5.45 -18.76
N ALA A 186 13.61 -6.64 -18.41
CA ALA A 186 13.04 -7.94 -18.77
C ALA A 186 11.98 -8.42 -17.76
N GLY A 187 11.91 -7.81 -16.58
CA GLY A 187 11.02 -8.25 -15.51
C GLY A 187 10.98 -7.28 -14.34
N LEU A 188 9.79 -7.06 -13.78
CA LEU A 188 9.56 -6.21 -12.63
C LEU A 188 8.39 -6.71 -11.78
N GLU A 189 8.54 -6.61 -10.47
CA GLU A 189 7.43 -6.62 -9.52
C GLU A 189 7.22 -5.18 -9.01
N HIS A 190 6.00 -4.66 -9.16
CA HIS A 190 5.70 -3.25 -8.87
C HIS A 190 4.41 -3.10 -8.07
N THR A 191 4.45 -2.22 -7.07
CA THR A 191 3.28 -1.83 -6.27
C THR A 191 2.95 -0.37 -6.59
N PRO A 192 1.85 -0.09 -7.31
CA PRO A 192 1.44 1.26 -7.65
C PRO A 192 1.11 2.09 -6.40
N LYS A 193 1.57 3.34 -6.37
CA LYS A 193 1.18 4.32 -5.33
C LYS A 193 -0.24 4.85 -5.50
N LYS A 194 -0.82 4.69 -6.71
CA LYS A 194 -2.17 5.12 -7.08
C LYS A 194 -2.71 4.18 -8.14
N SER A 195 -4.03 4.00 -8.15
CA SER A 195 -4.72 3.28 -9.22
C SER A 195 -4.65 4.06 -10.52
N GLY A 196 -4.62 3.37 -11.66
CA GLY A 196 -4.57 4.04 -12.96
C GLY A 196 -4.27 3.10 -14.12
N LEU A 197 -4.01 3.71 -15.27
CA LEU A 197 -3.66 3.00 -16.50
C LEU A 197 -2.15 2.85 -16.60
N LEU A 198 -1.67 1.62 -16.75
CA LEU A 198 -0.27 1.33 -17.02
C LEU A 198 0.02 1.54 -18.50
N PHE A 199 0.95 2.44 -18.80
CA PHE A 199 1.52 2.62 -20.12
C PHE A 199 2.97 2.15 -20.12
N LEU A 200 3.41 1.59 -21.24
CA LEU A 200 4.79 1.17 -21.44
C LEU A 200 5.34 1.76 -22.74
N ARG A 201 6.65 2.05 -22.74
CA ARG A 201 7.38 2.37 -23.97
C ARG A 201 8.85 2.03 -23.84
N VAL A 202 9.54 2.04 -24.96
CA VAL A 202 11.01 2.03 -25.00
C VAL A 202 11.54 3.41 -24.58
N ASN A 203 12.56 3.42 -23.74
CA ASN A 203 13.20 4.63 -23.20
C ASN A 203 14.13 5.29 -24.23
N VAL A 204 13.53 6.00 -25.16
CA VAL A 204 14.23 6.74 -26.22
C VAL A 204 13.54 8.08 -26.48
N PRO A 205 14.24 9.09 -27.02
CA PRO A 205 13.61 10.35 -27.44
C PRO A 205 12.58 10.12 -28.56
N ALA A 206 11.60 11.02 -28.67
CA ALA A 206 10.52 10.93 -29.65
C ALA A 206 11.00 10.88 -31.12
N ALA A 207 12.19 11.42 -31.41
CA ALA A 207 12.78 11.35 -32.75
C ALA A 207 13.38 9.96 -33.11
N ALA A 208 13.47 9.05 -32.14
CA ALA A 208 13.94 7.70 -32.39
C ALA A 208 12.84 6.83 -33.01
N LYS A 209 13.22 6.03 -34.01
CA LYS A 209 12.34 5.07 -34.66
C LYS A 209 12.59 3.67 -34.09
N CYS A 210 11.57 3.12 -33.44
CA CYS A 210 11.58 1.74 -32.96
C CYS A 210 10.69 0.87 -33.84
N THR A 211 11.13 -0.35 -34.18
CA THR A 211 10.31 -1.33 -34.90
C THR A 211 10.49 -2.73 -34.31
N GLY A 212 9.38 -3.44 -34.13
CA GLY A 212 9.31 -4.76 -33.53
C GLY A 212 8.18 -4.84 -32.52
N ASP A 213 7.97 -6.04 -31.99
CA ASP A 213 6.96 -6.30 -30.97
C ASP A 213 7.64 -6.95 -29.76
N ILE A 214 7.31 -6.45 -28.56
CA ILE A 214 7.74 -7.04 -27.29
C ILE A 214 6.57 -7.81 -26.71
N LYS A 215 6.81 -9.07 -26.33
CA LYS A 215 5.81 -9.91 -25.66
C LYS A 215 5.84 -9.62 -24.17
N LEU A 216 4.69 -9.26 -23.63
CA LEU A 216 4.47 -8.97 -22.23
C LEU A 216 3.62 -10.07 -21.61
N GLN A 217 4.03 -10.50 -20.43
CA GLN A 217 3.26 -11.35 -19.55
C GLN A 217 3.07 -10.60 -18.25
N LEU A 218 1.83 -10.27 -17.91
CA LEU A 218 1.46 -9.59 -16.69
C LEU A 218 0.65 -10.53 -15.81
N SER A 219 0.79 -10.42 -14.49
CA SER A 219 -0.02 -11.16 -13.52
C SER A 219 -0.20 -10.39 -12.22
N GLY A 220 -1.14 -10.83 -11.38
CA GLY A 220 -1.46 -10.20 -10.11
C GLY A 220 -2.59 -9.17 -10.22
N ALA A 221 -2.48 -8.05 -9.50
CA ALA A 221 -3.56 -7.09 -9.37
C ALA A 221 -3.73 -6.17 -10.60
N ILE A 222 -4.04 -6.77 -11.74
CA ILE A 222 -4.24 -6.11 -13.02
C ILE A 222 -5.65 -6.37 -13.55
N THR A 223 -6.20 -5.38 -14.26
CA THR A 223 -7.41 -5.54 -15.05
C THR A 223 -7.07 -5.31 -16.52
N SER A 224 -7.42 -6.25 -17.40
CA SER A 224 -7.17 -6.10 -18.82
C SER A 224 -8.01 -4.96 -19.40
N VAL A 225 -7.37 -3.99 -20.05
CA VAL A 225 -8.09 -2.96 -20.82
C VAL A 225 -8.53 -3.63 -22.11
N ALA A 226 -9.83 -3.91 -22.24
CA ALA A 226 -10.36 -4.51 -23.45
C ALA A 226 -9.91 -3.70 -24.69
N LYS A 227 -9.22 -4.34 -25.65
CA LYS A 227 -8.95 -3.73 -26.96
C LYS A 227 -10.30 -3.37 -27.58
N LYS A 228 -10.68 -2.10 -27.56
CA LYS A 228 -11.74 -1.60 -28.45
C LYS A 228 -11.26 -1.87 -29.88
N ARG A 229 -11.95 -2.81 -30.54
CA ARG A 229 -11.78 -3.12 -31.97
C ARG A 229 -12.16 -1.92 -32.82
#